data_AF-A0A943MZK8-F1
#
_entry.id   AF-A0A943MZK8-F1
#
_cell.length_a   1.000
_cell.length_b   1.000
_cell.length_c   1.000
_cell.angle_alpha   90.00
_cell.angle_beta   90.00
_cell.angle_gamma   90.00
#
_symmetry.space_group_name_H-M   'P 1'
#
loop_
_entity.id
_entity.type
_entity.pdbx_description
1 polymer ?
#
loop_
_entity_poly.entity_id
_entity_poly.type
_entity_poly.pdbx_seq_one_letter_code
_entity_poly.pdbx_strand_id
1 'polypeptide(L)'
;MESKDRIPQNFDVLDLSRAMNSFKREQIRKILELPDHQSFSIVRWYSPAEVKPIEATYVMAKLYEPGIGFICIGAAYEHGRFWELDPLKDKPLEIVRVLAWSYPPLDDRVDELGQLQYLSS
;
A
#
# COMPACT_ATOMS: atom_id res chain seq x y z
N MET A 1 -25.35 -38.92 -14.35
CA MET A 1 -26.13 -37.78 -13.82
C MET A 1 -26.22 -38.00 -12.33
N GLU A 2 -25.75 -37.13 -11.43
CA GLU A 2 -25.47 -35.70 -11.52
C GLU A 2 -24.12 -35.36 -10.89
N SER A 3 -23.46 -34.38 -11.50
CA SER A 3 -22.31 -33.65 -10.95
C SER A 3 -22.75 -32.94 -9.69
N LYS A 4 -22.24 -33.33 -8.51
CA LYS A 4 -22.28 -32.45 -7.34
C LYS A 4 -21.29 -31.31 -7.61
N ASP A 5 -21.83 -30.18 -8.02
CA ASP A 5 -21.14 -28.91 -8.17
C ASP A 5 -20.32 -28.62 -6.91
N ARG A 6 -19.01 -28.81 -7.03
CA ARG A 6 -18.05 -28.27 -6.08
C ARG A 6 -17.99 -26.77 -6.35
N ILE A 7 -18.85 -26.00 -5.68
CA ILE A 7 -18.71 -24.55 -5.61
C ILE A 7 -17.35 -24.27 -4.94
N PRO A 8 -16.44 -23.52 -5.58
CA PRO A 8 -15.15 -23.21 -4.98
C PRO A 8 -15.38 -22.20 -3.85
N GLN A 9 -15.25 -22.64 -2.61
CA GLN A 9 -15.38 -21.82 -1.38
C GLN A 9 -14.52 -20.54 -1.40
N ASN A 10 -13.46 -20.49 -2.22
CA ASN A 10 -12.63 -19.32 -2.41
C ASN A 10 -13.34 -18.15 -3.11
N PHE A 11 -14.39 -18.41 -3.91
CA PHE A 11 -15.07 -17.35 -4.66
C PHE A 11 -15.93 -16.47 -3.74
N ASP A 12 -16.66 -17.09 -2.81
CA ASP A 12 -17.55 -16.38 -1.87
C ASP A 12 -16.76 -15.49 -0.87
N VAL A 13 -15.58 -15.93 -0.42
CA VAL A 13 -14.73 -15.17 0.51
C VAL A 13 -14.13 -13.94 -0.18
N LEU A 14 -13.72 -14.08 -1.44
CA LEU A 14 -13.16 -12.98 -2.24
C LEU A 14 -14.22 -11.90 -2.50
N ASP A 15 -15.46 -12.31 -2.75
CA ASP A 15 -16.59 -11.42 -3.01
C ASP A 15 -16.99 -10.64 -1.75
N LEU A 16 -16.99 -11.30 -0.58
CA LEU A 16 -17.26 -10.63 0.70
C LEU A 16 -16.19 -9.59 1.06
N SER A 17 -14.91 -9.90 0.85
CA SER A 17 -13.80 -8.97 1.11
C SER A 17 -13.91 -7.70 0.24
N ARG A 18 -14.21 -7.88 -1.06
CA ARG A 18 -14.45 -6.76 -1.98
C ARG A 18 -15.65 -5.92 -1.57
N ALA A 19 -16.76 -6.56 -1.19
CA ALA A 19 -17.95 -5.86 -0.70
C ALA A 19 -17.66 -5.04 0.57
N MET A 20 -16.89 -5.61 1.51
CA MET A 20 -16.47 -4.89 2.73
C MET A 20 -15.54 -3.71 2.41
N ASN A 21 -14.62 -3.86 1.47
CA ASN A 21 -13.73 -2.78 1.05
C ASN A 21 -14.52 -1.62 0.41
N SER A 22 -15.45 -1.93 -0.48
CA SER A 22 -16.35 -0.95 -1.11
C SER A 22 -17.20 -0.21 -0.06
N PHE A 23 -17.75 -0.93 0.93
CA PHE A 23 -18.50 -0.33 2.02
C PHE A 23 -17.66 0.67 2.83
N LYS A 24 -16.42 0.29 3.20
CA LYS A 24 -15.51 1.19 3.92
C LYS A 24 -15.15 2.43 3.11
N ARG A 25 -14.90 2.27 1.80
CA ARG A 25 -14.63 3.42 0.91
C ARG A 25 -15.83 4.37 0.85
N GLU A 26 -17.04 3.83 0.81
CA GLU A 26 -18.25 4.65 0.81
C GLU A 26 -18.44 5.41 2.14
N GLN A 27 -18.10 4.80 3.27
CA GLN A 27 -18.09 5.50 4.56
C GLN A 27 -17.08 6.66 4.55
N ILE A 28 -15.86 6.44 4.05
CA ILE A 28 -14.83 7.47 3.96
C ILE A 28 -15.28 8.60 3.03
N ARG A 29 -15.82 8.27 1.85
CA ARG A 29 -16.35 9.25 0.89
C ARG A 29 -17.39 10.16 1.55
N LYS A 30 -18.32 9.58 2.32
CA LYS A 30 -19.35 10.34 3.04
C LYS A 30 -18.77 11.24 4.13
N ILE A 31 -17.81 10.74 4.92
CA ILE A 31 -17.15 11.52 5.99
C ILE A 31 -16.39 12.72 5.42
N LEU A 32 -15.75 12.54 4.27
CA LEU A 32 -14.97 13.59 3.59
C LEU A 32 -15.81 14.46 2.63
N GLU A 33 -17.13 14.20 2.54
CA GLU A 33 -18.06 14.93 1.66
C GLU A 33 -17.62 14.98 0.18
N LEU A 34 -17.03 13.87 -0.31
CA LEU A 34 -16.49 13.80 -1.67
C LEU A 34 -17.56 13.35 -2.70
N PRO A 35 -17.49 13.83 -3.95
CA PRO A 35 -18.53 13.54 -4.94
C PRO A 35 -18.56 12.07 -5.36
N ASP A 36 -17.39 11.41 -5.43
CA ASP A 36 -17.28 10.00 -5.83
C ASP A 36 -16.03 9.32 -5.23
N HIS A 37 -15.83 8.04 -5.55
CA HIS A 37 -14.67 7.25 -5.12
C HIS A 37 -13.39 7.55 -5.90
N GLN A 38 -13.45 8.27 -7.02
CA GLN A 38 -12.27 8.68 -7.80
C GLN A 38 -11.64 9.96 -7.24
N SER A 39 -12.41 10.71 -6.46
CA SER A 39 -12.00 11.96 -5.81
C SER A 39 -10.99 11.76 -4.68
N PHE A 40 -10.69 10.52 -4.29
CA PHE A 40 -9.68 10.22 -3.29
C PHE A 40 -8.98 8.89 -3.53
N SER A 41 -7.83 8.74 -2.89
CA SER A 41 -7.10 7.50 -2.76
C SER A 41 -6.71 7.27 -1.31
N ILE A 42 -6.59 6.01 -0.91
CA ILE A 42 -6.18 5.63 0.44
C ILE A 42 -4.76 5.10 0.37
N VAL A 43 -3.88 5.67 1.19
CA VAL A 43 -2.51 5.17 1.40
C VAL A 43 -2.45 4.54 2.78
N ARG A 44 -2.07 3.27 2.84
CA ARG A 44 -1.83 2.56 4.10
C ARG A 44 -0.31 2.44 4.31
N TRP A 45 0.16 3.03 5.40
CA TRP A 45 1.56 3.04 5.77
C TRP A 45 1.94 1.75 6.51
N TYR A 46 3.02 1.12 6.05
CA TYR A 46 3.60 -0.09 6.64
C TYR A 46 4.92 0.21 7.31
N SER A 47 5.12 -0.34 8.50
CA SER A 47 6.40 -0.27 9.20
C SER A 47 7.43 -1.14 8.46
N PRO A 48 8.61 -0.60 8.10
CA PRO A 48 9.67 -1.41 7.47
C PRO A 48 10.24 -2.49 8.40
N ALA A 49 9.95 -2.42 9.71
CA ALA A 49 10.30 -3.45 10.67
C ALA A 49 9.35 -4.66 10.65
N GLU A 50 8.10 -4.46 10.20
CA GLU A 50 7.07 -5.51 10.17
C GLU A 50 6.98 -6.14 8.78
N VAL A 51 6.92 -5.31 7.75
CA VAL A 51 6.78 -5.74 6.35
C VAL A 51 7.76 -4.95 5.51
N LYS A 52 8.54 -5.65 4.67
CA LYS A 52 9.44 -5.02 3.71
C LYS A 52 8.78 -4.93 2.34
N PRO A 53 9.12 -3.91 1.52
CA PRO A 53 8.75 -3.92 0.12
C PRO A 53 9.34 -5.13 -0.60
N ILE A 54 8.73 -5.52 -1.70
CA ILE A 54 9.35 -6.45 -2.66
C ILE A 54 10.63 -5.81 -3.21
N GLU A 55 11.69 -6.61 -3.39
CA GLU A 55 12.95 -6.14 -3.99
C GLU A 55 12.75 -5.55 -5.40
N ALA A 56 13.63 -4.62 -5.77
CA ALA A 56 13.62 -3.93 -7.06
C ALA A 56 12.30 -3.23 -7.37
N THR A 57 11.76 -2.48 -6.40
CA THR A 57 10.51 -1.74 -6.57
C THR A 57 10.61 -0.27 -6.23
N TYR A 58 9.75 0.52 -6.85
CA TYR A 58 9.39 1.86 -6.38
C TYR A 58 8.39 1.81 -5.23
N VAL A 59 8.54 2.71 -4.26
CA VAL A 59 7.66 2.93 -3.10
C VAL A 59 7.57 4.43 -2.78
N MET A 60 6.56 4.80 -2.00
CA MET A 60 6.57 6.01 -1.20
C MET A 60 7.17 5.70 0.17
N ALA A 61 8.12 6.51 0.63
CA ALA A 61 8.71 6.41 1.96
C ALA A 61 8.36 7.63 2.79
N LYS A 62 7.89 7.39 4.02
CA LYS A 62 7.69 8.42 5.04
C LYS A 62 8.93 8.47 5.93
N LEU A 63 9.58 9.63 5.96
CA LEU A 63 10.84 9.84 6.65
C LEU A 63 10.71 10.86 7.78
N TYR A 64 11.62 10.79 8.73
CA TYR A 64 11.99 11.93 9.56
C TYR A 64 13.25 12.60 9.01
N GLU A 65 13.14 13.89 8.71
CA GLU A 65 14.22 14.77 8.26
C GLU A 65 14.55 15.79 9.35
N PRO A 66 15.73 15.71 9.99
CA PRO A 66 16.13 16.64 11.03
C PRO A 66 16.00 18.10 10.59
N GLY A 67 15.35 18.92 11.42
CA GLY A 67 15.14 20.35 11.13
C GLY A 67 13.98 20.65 10.18
N ILE A 68 13.41 19.65 9.49
CA ILE A 68 12.23 19.81 8.63
C ILE A 68 11.00 19.13 9.25
N GLY A 69 11.18 17.95 9.85
CA GLY A 69 10.11 17.15 10.42
C GLY A 69 9.79 15.93 9.55
N PHE A 70 8.51 15.61 9.39
CA PHE A 70 8.09 14.43 8.62
C PHE A 70 7.88 14.76 7.15
N ILE A 71 8.55 14.03 6.27
CA ILE A 71 8.41 14.18 4.82
C ILE A 71 7.97 12.86 4.17
N CYS A 72 7.36 12.95 3.00
CA CYS A 72 7.08 11.79 2.15
C CYS A 72 7.84 11.97 0.84
N ILE A 73 8.60 10.96 0.44
CA ILE A 73 9.39 10.97 -0.79
C ILE A 73 9.12 9.73 -1.63
N GLY A 74 9.45 9.79 -2.91
CA GLY A 74 9.61 8.60 -3.74
C GLY A 74 10.95 7.92 -3.46
N ALA A 75 10.93 6.60 -3.33
CA ALA A 75 12.13 5.79 -3.10
C ALA A 75 12.09 4.49 -3.90
N ALA A 76 13.24 3.94 -4.24
CA ALA A 76 13.40 2.56 -4.65
C ALA A 76 13.75 1.68 -3.43
N TYR A 77 13.34 0.42 -3.44
CA TYR A 77 13.80 -0.59 -2.49
C TYR A 77 14.64 -1.62 -3.22
N GLU A 78 15.95 -1.60 -2.96
CA GLU A 78 16.94 -2.41 -3.66
C GLU A 78 18.03 -2.87 -2.69
N HIS A 79 18.40 -4.15 -2.80
CA HIS A 79 19.42 -4.79 -1.97
C HIS A 79 19.11 -4.66 -0.46
N GLY A 80 17.83 -4.75 -0.09
CA GLY A 80 17.35 -4.62 1.27
C GLY A 80 17.37 -3.20 1.83
N ARG A 81 17.58 -2.18 0.99
CA ARG A 81 17.75 -0.78 1.38
C ARG A 81 16.79 0.14 0.61
N PHE A 82 16.40 1.23 1.24
CA PHE A 82 15.67 2.30 0.57
C PHE A 82 16.65 3.28 -0.07
N TRP A 83 16.38 3.69 -1.30
CA TRP A 83 17.15 4.64 -2.08
C TRP A 83 16.23 5.77 -2.50
N GLU A 84 16.61 7.01 -2.23
CA GLU A 84 15.84 8.15 -2.73
C GLU A 84 16.01 8.27 -4.24
N LEU A 85 14.96 8.69 -4.95
CA LEU A 85 15.01 8.85 -6.40
C LEU A 85 15.78 10.10 -6.88
N ASP A 86 16.41 10.84 -5.98
CA ASP A 86 17.28 11.96 -6.33
C ASP A 86 18.62 11.40 -6.86
N PRO A 87 18.95 11.63 -8.14
CA PRO A 87 20.19 11.12 -8.73
C PRO A 87 21.47 11.72 -8.12
N LEU A 88 21.35 12.82 -7.35
CA LEU A 88 22.48 13.41 -6.62
C LEU A 88 22.79 12.65 -5.32
N LYS A 89 21.91 11.76 -4.87
CA LYS A 89 22.11 10.95 -3.67
C LYS A 89 22.70 9.60 -4.05
N ASP A 90 23.93 9.36 -3.60
CA ASP A 90 24.71 8.16 -3.89
C ASP A 90 24.67 7.11 -2.77
N LYS A 91 23.91 7.39 -1.70
CA LYS A 91 23.80 6.54 -0.51
C LYS A 91 22.36 6.15 -0.25
N PRO A 92 22.14 4.92 0.25
CA PRO A 92 20.81 4.52 0.70
C PRO A 92 20.39 5.36 1.90
N LEU A 93 19.08 5.51 2.06
CA LEU A 93 18.47 6.11 3.23
C LEU A 93 18.84 5.29 4.48
N GLU A 94 19.18 6.00 5.55
CA GLU A 94 19.36 5.37 6.85
C GLU A 94 18.03 4.79 7.31
N ILE A 95 18.00 3.47 7.56
CA ILE A 95 16.77 2.76 7.87
C ILE A 95 16.05 3.33 9.10
N VAL A 96 16.80 3.85 10.08
CA VAL A 96 16.25 4.48 11.30
C VAL A 96 15.47 5.75 11.01
N ARG A 97 15.68 6.35 9.83
CA ARG A 97 14.95 7.54 9.38
C ARG A 97 13.69 7.17 8.59
N VAL A 98 13.58 5.94 8.11
CA VAL A 98 12.40 5.42 7.40
C VAL A 98 11.37 4.94 8.42
N LEU A 99 10.34 5.76 8.61
CA LEU A 99 9.28 5.48 9.59
C LEU A 99 8.24 4.51 9.04
N ALA A 100 7.89 4.69 7.76
CA ALA A 100 6.94 3.85 7.09
C ALA A 100 7.14 3.89 5.57
N TRP A 101 6.54 2.94 4.87
CA TRP A 101 6.49 2.92 3.41
C TRP A 101 5.10 2.46 2.93
N SER A 102 4.80 2.71 1.66
CA SER A 102 3.64 2.18 0.96
C SER A 102 3.93 2.12 -0.54
N TYR A 103 3.26 1.23 -1.27
CA TYR A 103 3.15 1.44 -2.71
C TYR A 103 2.30 2.67 -3.01
N PRO A 104 2.56 3.38 -4.12
CA PRO A 104 1.69 4.46 -4.58
C PRO A 104 0.24 3.99 -4.74
N PRO A 105 -0.75 4.90 -4.66
CA PRO A 105 -2.11 4.58 -5.05
C PRO A 105 -2.18 3.98 -6.45
N LEU A 106 -3.13 3.07 -6.67
CA LEU A 106 -3.37 2.39 -7.96
C LEU A 106 -2.26 1.41 -8.39
N ASP A 107 -1.29 1.12 -7.52
CA ASP A 107 -0.35 0.03 -7.74
C ASP A 107 -1.07 -1.32 -7.59
N ASP A 108 -0.89 -2.24 -8.55
CA ASP A 108 -1.57 -3.54 -8.60
C ASP A 108 -1.29 -4.44 -7.38
N ARG A 109 -0.27 -4.10 -6.57
CA ARG A 109 0.07 -4.84 -5.35
C ARG A 109 -0.73 -4.41 -4.13
N VAL A 110 -1.47 -3.30 -4.21
CA VAL A 110 -2.35 -2.82 -3.15
C VAL A 110 -3.82 -2.92 -3.57
N ASP A 111 -4.71 -3.17 -2.61
CA ASP A 111 -6.15 -3.04 -2.81
C ASP A 111 -6.60 -1.58 -2.73
N GLU A 112 -7.90 -1.35 -2.91
CA GLU A 112 -8.48 0.01 -2.90
C GLU A 112 -8.45 0.70 -1.51
N LEU A 113 -8.09 -0.03 -0.44
CA LEU A 113 -7.84 0.48 0.90
C LEU A 113 -6.34 0.58 1.22
N GLY A 114 -5.47 0.35 0.24
CA GLY A 114 -4.02 0.36 0.39
C GLY A 114 -3.44 -0.92 0.99
N GLN A 115 -4.21 -2.01 1.11
CA GLN A 115 -3.74 -3.26 1.69
C GLN A 115 -2.89 -4.05 0.72
N LEU A 116 -1.75 -4.57 1.18
CA LEU A 116 -0.88 -5.43 0.39
C LEU A 116 -1.57 -6.75 0.04
N GLN A 117 -1.80 -6.98 -1.25
CA GLN A 117 -2.56 -8.14 -1.73
C GLN A 117 -1.82 -9.47 -1.47
N TYR A 118 -0.48 -9.46 -1.52
CA TYR A 118 0.33 -10.65 -1.26
C TYR A 118 0.40 -11.05 0.23
N LEU A 119 -0.06 -10.21 1.15
CA LEU A 119 -0.22 -10.58 2.56
C LEU A 119 -1.58 -11.24 2.86
N SER A 120 -2.50 -11.18 1.90
CA SER A 120 -3.86 -11.71 2.04
C SER A 120 -4.00 -13.13 1.48
N SER A 121 -2.88 -13.74 1.06
CA SER A 121 -2.79 -15.10 0.47
C SER A 121 -2.45 -16.16 1.52
#